data_AF-A0A1M3PLE8-F1
#
_entry.id   AF-A0A1M3PLE8-F1
#
_cell.length_a   1.000
_cell.length_b   1.000
_cell.length_c   1.000
_cell.angle_alpha   90.00
_cell.angle_beta   90.00
_cell.angle_gamma   90.00
#
_symmetry.space_group_name_H-M   'P 1'
#
loop_
_entity.id
_entity.type
_entity.pdbx_description
1 polymer ?
#
loop_
_entity_poly.entity_id
_entity_poly.type
_entity_poly.pdbx_seq_one_letter_code
_entity_poly.pdbx_strand_id
1 'polypeptide(L)'
;MFDTLFGQDASYKPRPQMAEGAVAENGGKGWTIKLRDGLMFHDGTKVLARDCVASIQRWGKNDAFGQALMAATDAITAPDDKTIKFAMKKPFALLPDALAKFTAYVPVIMPERLTAVAGTDKAMWKTGVGVFTPGTPMASEAGMAALTAPRDMEKDLIAAGYKGEKVVLLAVSDLPVLTAECQVGADMFRKMGFNLDEQVMDWGSVVARRAKKDPIDKGGWNVFLTCWSATDMFNPAGHLSLRGNGAAAWFGWPNRRRRP
;
A
#
# COMPACT_ATOMS: atom_id res chain seq x y z
N MET A 1 11.23 -19.74 -9.35
CA MET A 1 10.21 -19.50 -8.30
C MET A 1 10.94 -18.96 -7.08
N PHE A 2 10.43 -17.91 -6.42
CA PHE A 2 11.10 -17.21 -5.30
C PHE A 2 10.22 -17.26 -4.04
N ASP A 3 10.84 -17.34 -2.87
CA ASP A 3 10.17 -17.35 -1.56
C ASP A 3 10.35 -16.02 -0.80
N THR A 4 9.56 -15.81 0.25
CA THR A 4 9.54 -14.60 1.09
C THR A 4 9.88 -14.91 2.55
N LEU A 5 10.42 -13.91 3.28
CA LEU A 5 10.71 -14.04 4.72
C LEU A 5 9.44 -14.31 5.52
N PHE A 6 8.38 -13.57 5.22
CA PHE A 6 7.05 -13.76 5.75
C PHE A 6 6.10 -14.04 4.59
N GLY A 7 5.14 -14.94 4.79
CA GLY A 7 3.99 -15.12 3.91
C GLY A 7 2.75 -14.49 4.54
N GLN A 8 1.63 -14.50 3.82
CA GLN A 8 0.34 -14.11 4.36
C GLN A 8 -0.52 -15.35 4.60
N ASP A 9 -1.19 -15.44 5.75
CA ASP A 9 -2.21 -16.47 5.97
C ASP A 9 -3.51 -16.18 5.22
N ALA A 10 -4.50 -17.09 5.32
CA ALA A 10 -5.81 -16.92 4.68
C ALA A 10 -6.58 -15.66 5.15
N SER A 11 -6.16 -15.06 6.26
CA SER A 11 -6.67 -13.78 6.79
C SER A 11 -5.75 -12.60 6.50
N TYR A 12 -4.73 -12.79 5.65
CA TYR A 12 -3.76 -11.78 5.21
C TYR A 12 -2.90 -11.21 6.32
N LYS A 13 -2.78 -11.95 7.42
CA LYS A 13 -1.84 -11.60 8.48
C LYS A 13 -0.46 -12.16 8.12
N PRO A 14 0.61 -11.39 8.35
CA PRO A 14 1.96 -11.86 8.12
C PRO A 14 2.25 -13.07 9.03
N ARG A 15 2.76 -14.14 8.44
CA ARG A 15 3.23 -15.36 9.13
C ARG A 15 4.65 -15.67 8.71
N PRO A 16 5.52 -16.13 9.64
CA PRO A 16 6.88 -16.53 9.27
C PRO A 16 6.87 -17.66 8.24
N GLN A 17 7.63 -17.49 7.15
CA GLN A 17 7.80 -18.50 6.08
C GLN A 17 9.26 -18.97 6.01
N MET A 18 10.16 -18.19 5.38
CA MET A 18 11.60 -18.45 5.49
C MET A 18 12.15 -17.98 6.83
N ALA A 19 11.51 -16.99 7.45
CA ALA A 19 11.79 -16.62 8.82
C ALA A 19 11.21 -17.66 9.80
N GLU A 20 11.93 -17.88 10.90
CA GLU A 20 11.40 -18.53 12.10
C GLU A 20 10.49 -17.55 12.85
N GLY A 21 10.86 -16.27 12.88
CA GLY A 21 10.07 -15.20 13.48
C GLY A 21 10.77 -13.84 13.40
N ALA A 22 10.07 -12.80 13.87
CA ALA A 22 10.58 -11.45 14.07
C ALA A 22 10.32 -11.02 15.51
N VAL A 23 11.34 -10.45 16.15
CA VAL A 23 11.22 -9.85 17.49
C VAL A 23 11.44 -8.35 17.36
N ALA A 24 10.48 -7.56 17.82
CA ALA A 24 10.62 -6.13 17.96
C ALA A 24 11.38 -5.82 19.26
N GLU A 25 12.43 -5.02 19.15
CA GLU A 25 13.28 -4.57 20.24
C GLU A 25 13.07 -3.06 20.47
N ASN A 26 13.36 -2.58 21.69
CA ASN A 26 13.38 -1.15 22.01
C ASN A 26 12.10 -0.38 21.59
N GLY A 27 10.92 -0.99 21.82
CA GLY A 27 9.64 -0.37 21.44
C GLY A 27 9.44 -0.24 19.92
N GLY A 28 10.02 -1.15 19.13
CA GLY A 28 9.93 -1.17 17.67
C GLY A 28 11.01 -0.36 16.96
N LYS A 29 12.03 0.11 17.70
CA LYS A 29 13.22 0.77 17.14
C LYS A 29 14.33 -0.19 16.73
N GLY A 30 14.23 -1.46 17.10
CA GLY A 30 15.04 -2.54 16.58
C GLY A 30 14.15 -3.70 16.13
N TRP A 31 14.59 -4.44 15.12
CA TRP A 31 13.98 -5.74 14.79
C TRP A 31 15.04 -6.78 14.53
N THR A 32 14.86 -7.95 15.12
CA THR A 32 15.70 -9.13 14.86
C THR A 32 14.84 -10.20 14.18
N ILE A 33 15.25 -10.63 13.01
CA ILE A 33 14.63 -11.72 12.24
C ILE A 33 15.62 -12.89 12.17
N LYS A 34 15.14 -14.09 12.49
CA LYS A 34 15.92 -15.33 12.35
C LYS A 34 15.42 -16.13 11.17
N LEU A 35 16.34 -16.62 10.34
CA LEU A 35 16.07 -17.56 9.25
C LEU A 35 15.91 -18.99 9.77
N ARG A 36 15.05 -19.77 9.13
CA ARG A 36 14.92 -21.21 9.39
C ARG A 36 16.15 -21.99 8.93
N ASP A 37 16.33 -23.17 9.49
CA ASP A 37 17.36 -24.11 9.07
C ASP A 37 17.05 -24.74 7.70
N GLY A 38 18.11 -25.12 6.98
CA GLY A 38 17.99 -25.91 5.74
C GLY A 38 17.51 -25.13 4.51
N LEU A 39 17.42 -23.80 4.56
CA LEU A 39 17.04 -22.98 3.40
C LEU A 39 18.10 -23.04 2.30
N MET A 40 17.69 -23.44 1.11
CA MET A 40 18.53 -23.55 -0.08
C MET A 40 17.91 -22.81 -1.26
N PHE A 41 18.76 -22.23 -2.11
CA PHE A 41 18.39 -21.83 -3.46
C PHE A 41 18.29 -23.06 -4.37
N HIS A 42 17.65 -22.90 -5.52
CA HIS A 42 17.46 -23.99 -6.50
C HIS A 42 18.78 -24.54 -7.07
N ASP A 43 19.87 -23.78 -6.98
CA ASP A 43 21.22 -24.21 -7.38
C ASP A 43 21.97 -24.99 -6.29
N GLY A 44 21.32 -25.24 -5.14
CA GLY A 44 21.89 -25.98 -4.01
C GLY A 44 22.74 -25.11 -3.06
N THR A 45 22.90 -23.82 -3.32
CA THR A 45 23.57 -22.91 -2.38
C THR A 45 22.66 -22.56 -1.21
N LYS A 46 23.25 -22.29 -0.04
CA LYS A 46 22.49 -21.91 1.16
C LYS A 46 21.92 -20.50 1.02
N VAL A 47 20.70 -20.29 1.51
CA VAL A 47 20.18 -18.94 1.72
C VAL A 47 20.82 -18.35 2.97
N LEU A 48 21.48 -17.20 2.85
CA LEU A 48 22.10 -16.50 3.96
C LEU A 48 21.42 -15.16 4.25
N ALA A 49 21.51 -14.71 5.49
CA ALA A 49 20.94 -13.43 5.92
C ALA A 49 21.45 -12.25 5.09
N ARG A 50 22.72 -12.27 4.65
CA ARG A 50 23.28 -11.24 3.76
C ARG A 50 22.55 -11.15 2.41
N ASP A 51 22.10 -12.29 1.87
CA ASP A 51 21.37 -12.34 0.60
C ASP A 51 19.96 -11.75 0.77
N CYS A 52 19.34 -12.01 1.93
CA CYS A 52 18.08 -11.38 2.32
C CYS A 52 18.25 -9.86 2.48
N VAL A 53 19.31 -9.38 3.15
CA VAL A 53 19.58 -7.94 3.30
C VAL A 53 19.73 -7.26 1.95
N ALA A 54 20.54 -7.82 1.04
CA ALA A 54 20.71 -7.28 -0.30
C ALA A 54 19.38 -7.24 -1.08
N SER A 55 18.58 -8.30 -0.96
CA SER A 55 17.27 -8.39 -1.61
C SER A 55 16.28 -7.35 -1.07
N ILE A 56 16.24 -7.15 0.25
CA ILE A 56 15.41 -6.16 0.93
C ILE A 56 15.83 -4.75 0.55
N GLN A 57 17.14 -4.45 0.47
CA GLN A 57 17.61 -3.14 0.05
C GLN A 57 17.27 -2.85 -1.42
N ARG A 58 17.40 -3.83 -2.31
CA ARG A 58 16.98 -3.71 -3.71
C ARG A 58 15.48 -3.46 -3.81
N TRP A 59 14.68 -4.25 -3.10
CA TRP A 59 13.22 -4.10 -3.08
C TRP A 59 12.80 -2.77 -2.44
N GLY A 60 13.40 -2.41 -1.31
CA GLY A 60 13.08 -1.20 -0.55
C GLY A 60 13.28 0.10 -1.32
N LYS A 61 14.13 0.12 -2.34
CA LYS A 61 14.30 1.28 -3.23
C LYS A 61 13.17 1.43 -4.26
N ASN A 62 12.51 0.32 -4.62
CA ASN A 62 11.64 0.26 -5.79
C ASN A 62 10.14 0.10 -5.44
N ASP A 63 9.79 -0.39 -4.25
CA ASP A 63 8.38 -0.55 -3.80
C ASP A 63 7.97 0.58 -2.89
N ALA A 64 6.75 1.11 -3.03
CA ALA A 64 6.27 2.20 -2.17
C ALA A 64 6.26 1.85 -0.68
N PHE A 65 5.89 0.62 -0.31
CA PHE A 65 5.92 0.17 1.08
C PHE A 65 7.36 -0.14 1.53
N GLY A 66 8.16 -0.67 0.61
CA GLY A 66 9.60 -0.80 0.79
C GLY A 66 10.31 0.54 1.02
N GLN A 67 9.93 1.59 0.31
CA GLN A 67 10.47 2.94 0.44
C GLN A 67 10.12 3.53 1.80
N ALA A 68 8.88 3.35 2.27
CA ALA A 68 8.50 3.71 3.62
C ALA A 68 9.30 2.96 4.69
N LEU A 69 9.52 1.65 4.50
CA LEU A 69 10.38 0.87 5.39
C LEU A 69 11.80 1.44 5.40
N MET A 70 12.40 1.65 4.23
CA MET A 70 13.76 2.17 4.10
C MET A 70 13.91 3.60 4.67
N ALA A 71 12.88 4.44 4.54
CA ALA A 71 12.87 5.78 5.14
C ALA A 71 12.86 5.73 6.68
N ALA A 72 12.14 4.77 7.26
CA ALA A 72 12.11 4.53 8.70
C ALA A 72 13.34 3.78 9.23
N THR A 73 14.09 3.11 8.36
CA THR A 73 15.29 2.33 8.71
C THR A 73 16.56 3.19 8.72
N ASP A 74 17.40 2.96 9.73
CA ASP A 74 18.75 3.50 9.85
C ASP A 74 19.78 2.55 9.23
N ALA A 75 19.73 1.27 9.61
CA ALA A 75 20.60 0.24 9.07
C ALA A 75 19.89 -1.11 8.97
N ILE A 76 20.27 -1.91 7.97
CA ILE A 76 19.92 -3.32 7.85
C ILE A 76 21.22 -4.10 7.79
N THR A 77 21.42 -5.04 8.71
CA THR A 77 22.67 -5.82 8.82
C THR A 77 22.39 -7.30 8.93
N ALA A 78 23.39 -8.11 8.58
CA ALA A 78 23.42 -9.55 8.79
C ALA A 78 24.65 -9.88 9.64
N PRO A 79 24.56 -9.86 10.98
CA PRO A 79 25.71 -10.13 11.86
C PRO A 79 26.22 -11.57 11.78
N ASP A 80 25.39 -12.49 11.29
CA ASP A 80 25.71 -13.89 11.04
C ASP A 80 24.86 -14.42 9.86
N ASP A 81 25.06 -15.68 9.50
CA ASP A 81 24.40 -16.31 8.34
C ASP A 81 22.87 -16.42 8.45
N LYS A 82 22.28 -16.29 9.65
CA LYS A 82 20.84 -16.55 9.89
C LYS A 82 20.10 -15.38 10.52
N THR A 83 20.81 -14.36 10.98
CA THR A 83 20.22 -13.23 11.69
C THR A 83 20.19 -12.00 10.78
N ILE A 84 19.02 -11.40 10.63
CA ILE A 84 18.86 -10.08 10.00
C ILE A 84 18.45 -9.10 11.09
N LYS A 85 19.15 -7.96 11.16
CA LYS A 85 18.84 -6.88 12.11
C LYS A 85 18.46 -5.61 11.40
N PHE A 86 17.38 -4.98 11.84
CA PHE A 86 17.02 -3.62 11.48
C PHE A 86 17.24 -2.70 12.67
N ALA A 87 17.99 -1.63 12.46
CA ALA A 87 17.99 -0.46 13.32
C ALA A 87 17.06 0.59 12.71
N MET A 88 16.12 1.13 13.47
CA MET A 88 15.11 2.07 12.98
C MET A 88 15.34 3.48 13.50
N LYS A 89 15.19 4.48 12.62
CA LYS A 89 15.15 5.90 12.97
C LYS A 89 13.87 6.23 13.76
N LYS A 90 12.76 5.59 13.38
CA LYS A 90 11.44 5.72 14.00
C LYS A 90 10.80 4.33 14.15
N PRO A 91 9.98 4.08 15.19
CA PRO A 91 9.29 2.80 15.34
C PRO A 91 8.47 2.44 14.09
N PHE A 92 8.58 1.20 13.63
CA PHE A 92 7.83 0.71 12.46
C PHE A 92 7.22 -0.65 12.77
N ALA A 93 5.98 -0.64 13.28
CA ALA A 93 5.28 -1.85 13.72
C ALA A 93 4.92 -2.82 12.58
N LEU A 94 4.95 -2.32 11.34
CA LEU A 94 4.48 -3.02 10.14
C LEU A 94 5.58 -3.75 9.39
N LEU A 95 6.75 -3.92 10.01
CA LEU A 95 7.88 -4.57 9.37
C LEU A 95 7.52 -5.99 8.86
N PRO A 96 6.81 -6.83 9.64
CA PRO A 96 6.34 -8.12 9.14
C PRO A 96 5.38 -8.00 7.95
N ASP A 97 4.45 -7.04 7.96
CA ASP A 97 3.51 -6.81 6.86
C ASP A 97 4.24 -6.36 5.58
N ALA A 98 5.23 -5.48 5.72
CA ALA A 98 6.06 -5.01 4.61
C ALA A 98 6.86 -6.17 3.99
N LEU A 99 7.45 -7.04 4.81
CA LEU A 99 8.23 -8.21 4.37
C LEU A 99 7.37 -9.41 3.96
N ALA A 100 6.07 -9.40 4.27
CA ALA A 100 5.09 -10.40 3.83
C ALA A 100 4.40 -10.01 2.51
N LYS A 101 4.73 -8.85 1.96
CA LYS A 101 4.11 -8.33 0.75
C LYS A 101 4.60 -9.10 -0.48
N PHE A 102 3.68 -9.81 -1.13
CA PHE A 102 3.98 -10.54 -2.36
C PHE A 102 3.78 -9.62 -3.58
N THR A 103 4.86 -9.08 -4.16
CA THR A 103 4.77 -8.25 -5.37
C THR A 103 5.90 -8.50 -6.36
N ALA A 104 5.57 -8.53 -7.66
CA ALA A 104 6.47 -8.27 -8.76
C ALA A 104 6.24 -6.83 -9.25
N TYR A 105 7.32 -6.10 -9.46
CA TYR A 105 7.24 -4.72 -9.93
C TYR A 105 6.66 -4.64 -11.33
N VAL A 106 5.58 -3.88 -11.51
CA VAL A 106 5.18 -3.37 -12.83
C VAL A 106 4.53 -1.99 -12.65
N PRO A 107 4.93 -0.98 -13.44
CA PRO A 107 4.36 0.37 -13.38
C PRO A 107 2.89 0.39 -13.82
N VAL A 108 2.04 1.12 -13.07
CA VAL A 108 0.59 1.25 -13.32
C VAL A 108 0.20 2.69 -13.68
N ILE A 109 -0.97 2.85 -14.29
CA ILE A 109 -1.31 4.04 -15.10
C ILE A 109 -2.55 4.78 -14.61
N MET A 110 -2.50 6.10 -14.74
CA MET A 110 -3.39 7.09 -14.17
C MET A 110 -3.78 8.20 -15.21
N PRO A 111 -5.00 8.79 -15.15
CA PRO A 111 -5.45 9.87 -16.06
C PRO A 111 -4.58 11.14 -16.14
N GLU A 112 -4.73 11.97 -17.19
CA GLU A 112 -3.87 13.13 -17.52
C GLU A 112 -3.60 14.13 -16.36
N ARG A 113 -4.57 14.33 -15.46
CA ARG A 113 -4.40 15.12 -14.23
C ARG A 113 -3.33 14.58 -13.26
N LEU A 114 -2.83 13.36 -13.49
CA LEU A 114 -1.86 12.64 -12.66
C LEU A 114 -0.47 12.60 -13.31
N THR A 115 -0.21 13.46 -14.30
CA THR A 115 1.14 13.67 -14.87
C THR A 115 2.17 14.05 -13.81
N ALA A 116 1.75 14.68 -12.71
CA ALA A 116 2.60 14.93 -11.53
C ALA A 116 3.09 13.64 -10.83
N VAL A 117 2.39 12.52 -11.02
CA VAL A 117 2.65 11.24 -10.32
C VAL A 117 3.56 10.32 -11.14
N ALA A 118 3.40 10.30 -12.47
CA ALA A 118 4.08 9.33 -13.36
C ALA A 118 5.10 9.95 -14.35
N GLY A 119 5.23 11.28 -14.38
CA GLY A 119 6.07 11.99 -15.35
C GLY A 119 5.34 12.33 -16.66
N THR A 120 6.06 12.92 -17.61
CA THR A 120 5.48 13.50 -18.85
C THR A 120 5.56 12.59 -20.08
N ASP A 121 6.30 11.48 -20.03
CA ASP A 121 6.48 10.59 -21.18
C ASP A 121 5.20 9.77 -21.44
N LYS A 122 4.50 10.16 -22.52
CA LYS A 122 3.24 9.54 -22.88
C LYS A 122 3.36 8.11 -23.47
N ALA A 123 4.56 7.60 -23.74
CA ALA A 123 4.77 6.21 -24.16
C ALA A 123 4.77 5.22 -22.98
N MET A 124 4.97 5.72 -21.76
CA MET A 124 5.12 4.91 -20.55
C MET A 124 3.78 4.72 -19.80
N TRP A 125 2.63 5.03 -20.42
CA TRP A 125 1.32 4.96 -19.77
C TRP A 125 0.14 4.52 -20.69
N LYS A 126 -0.87 3.82 -20.14
CA LYS A 126 -2.22 3.49 -20.70
C LYS A 126 -3.41 3.77 -19.75
N THR A 127 -4.36 4.63 -20.12
CA THR A 127 -5.56 4.95 -19.31
C THR A 127 -6.74 4.02 -19.59
N GLY A 128 -7.89 4.24 -18.92
CA GLY A 128 -9.11 3.46 -19.16
C GLY A 128 -9.04 2.05 -18.60
N VAL A 129 -8.41 1.89 -17.43
CA VAL A 129 -8.10 0.60 -16.84
C VAL A 129 -9.19 0.18 -15.85
N GLY A 130 -9.58 -1.09 -15.92
CA GLY A 130 -10.55 -1.71 -15.03
C GLY A 130 -9.92 -2.21 -13.74
N VAL A 131 -10.66 -3.10 -13.07
CA VAL A 131 -10.27 -3.66 -11.79
C VAL A 131 -8.98 -4.48 -11.87
N PHE A 132 -8.72 -5.18 -12.97
CA PHE A 132 -7.47 -5.93 -13.18
C PHE A 132 -6.57 -5.17 -14.15
N THR A 133 -5.25 -5.28 -13.93
CA THR A 133 -4.27 -4.55 -14.73
C THR A 133 -4.27 -5.02 -16.19
N PRO A 134 -4.14 -4.11 -17.19
CA PRO A 134 -4.16 -4.48 -18.59
C PRO A 134 -2.95 -5.36 -18.94
N GLY A 135 -3.17 -6.39 -19.76
CA GLY A 135 -2.12 -7.37 -20.09
C GLY A 135 -2.01 -8.53 -19.12
N THR A 136 -2.83 -8.56 -18.06
CA THR A 136 -2.99 -9.76 -17.23
C THR A 136 -4.07 -10.69 -17.80
N PRO A 137 -4.03 -12.00 -17.52
CA PRO A 137 -5.08 -12.93 -17.94
C PRO A 137 -6.49 -12.59 -17.43
N MET A 138 -6.57 -11.80 -16.35
CA MET A 138 -7.82 -11.38 -15.73
C MET A 138 -8.28 -9.98 -16.17
N ALA A 139 -7.53 -9.31 -17.05
CA ALA A 139 -7.90 -8.01 -17.59
C ALA A 139 -9.26 -8.10 -18.30
N SER A 140 -10.17 -7.18 -18.00
CA SER A 140 -11.51 -7.15 -18.58
C SER A 140 -12.01 -5.71 -18.70
N GLU A 141 -12.81 -5.46 -19.73
CA GLU A 141 -13.53 -4.20 -19.93
C GLU A 141 -14.91 -4.19 -19.25
N ALA A 142 -15.26 -5.27 -18.54
CA ALA A 142 -16.53 -5.36 -17.83
C ALA A 142 -16.65 -4.25 -16.76
N GLY A 143 -17.77 -3.52 -16.80
CA GLY A 143 -18.05 -2.44 -15.84
C GLY A 143 -17.25 -1.15 -16.07
N MET A 144 -16.44 -1.06 -17.13
CA MET A 144 -15.63 0.12 -17.42
C MET A 144 -16.45 1.40 -17.58
N ALA A 145 -17.70 1.31 -18.03
CA ALA A 145 -18.61 2.44 -18.13
C ALA A 145 -18.77 3.20 -16.79
N ALA A 146 -18.71 2.51 -15.64
CA ALA A 146 -18.77 3.20 -14.34
C ALA A 146 -17.51 4.05 -14.03
N LEU A 147 -16.39 3.72 -14.68
CA LEU A 147 -15.12 4.43 -14.53
C LEU A 147 -14.92 5.51 -15.60
N THR A 148 -15.48 5.32 -16.80
CA THR A 148 -15.23 6.17 -17.97
C THR A 148 -16.39 7.07 -18.37
N ALA A 149 -17.61 6.81 -17.88
CA ALA A 149 -18.75 7.68 -18.19
C ALA A 149 -18.51 9.11 -17.67
N PRO A 150 -19.00 10.14 -18.39
CA PRO A 150 -18.98 11.51 -17.91
C PRO A 150 -19.62 11.61 -16.52
N ARG A 151 -18.95 12.34 -15.61
CA ARG A 151 -19.46 12.60 -14.26
C ARG A 151 -19.88 14.05 -14.15
N ASP A 152 -21.06 14.25 -13.59
CA ASP A 152 -21.52 15.56 -13.16
C ASP A 152 -21.31 15.62 -11.64
N MET A 153 -20.14 16.10 -11.25
CA MET A 153 -19.69 16.04 -9.86
C MET A 153 -20.60 16.86 -8.91
N GLU A 154 -21.17 17.96 -9.40
CA GLU A 154 -22.09 18.80 -8.61
C GLU A 154 -23.39 18.04 -8.35
N LYS A 155 -23.98 17.48 -9.41
CA LYS A 155 -25.17 16.63 -9.31
C LYS A 155 -24.93 15.41 -8.42
N ASP A 156 -23.78 14.76 -8.55
CA ASP A 156 -23.42 13.57 -7.78
C ASP A 156 -23.29 13.88 -6.27
N LEU A 157 -22.77 15.06 -5.91
CA LEU A 157 -22.69 15.51 -4.52
C LEU A 157 -24.05 15.85 -3.92
N ILE A 158 -24.91 16.52 -4.70
CA ILE A 158 -26.29 16.79 -4.31
C ILE A 158 -27.03 15.46 -4.09
N ALA A 159 -26.90 14.52 -5.02
CA ALA A 159 -27.50 13.20 -4.92
C ALA A 159 -26.95 12.38 -3.73
N ALA A 160 -25.67 12.57 -3.38
CA ALA A 160 -25.07 12.00 -2.17
C ALA A 160 -25.57 12.66 -0.87
N GLY A 161 -26.26 13.80 -0.96
CA GLY A 161 -26.79 14.53 0.19
C GLY A 161 -25.71 15.23 1.01
N TYR A 162 -24.58 15.56 0.40
CA TYR A 162 -23.48 16.26 1.07
C TYR A 162 -23.90 17.69 1.45
N LYS A 163 -23.66 18.09 2.71
CA LYS A 163 -24.08 19.39 3.26
C LYS A 163 -22.90 20.30 3.62
N GLY A 164 -21.70 19.99 3.15
CA GLY A 164 -20.49 20.73 3.50
C GLY A 164 -19.82 20.27 4.80
N GLU A 165 -20.13 19.05 5.27
CA GLU A 165 -19.45 18.45 6.41
C GLU A 165 -17.95 18.37 6.16
N LYS A 166 -17.14 18.59 7.22
CA LYS A 166 -15.69 18.52 7.12
C LYS A 166 -15.25 17.12 6.67
N VAL A 167 -14.35 17.09 5.68
CA VAL A 167 -13.72 15.88 5.15
C VAL A 167 -12.24 15.91 5.50
N VAL A 168 -11.81 15.01 6.37
CA VAL A 168 -10.40 14.88 6.78
C VAL A 168 -9.66 13.98 5.79
N LEU A 169 -8.68 14.56 5.09
CA LEU A 169 -7.72 13.85 4.23
C LEU A 169 -6.40 13.67 4.98
N LEU A 170 -5.95 12.42 5.10
CA LEU A 170 -4.61 12.10 5.57
C LEU A 170 -3.64 12.19 4.38
N ALA A 171 -2.91 13.30 4.27
CA ALA A 171 -2.03 13.59 3.13
C ALA A 171 -0.59 13.15 3.43
N VAL A 172 -0.01 12.32 2.56
CA VAL A 172 1.35 11.77 2.72
C VAL A 172 2.39 12.75 2.19
N SER A 173 3.44 13.03 2.96
CA SER A 173 4.50 13.98 2.58
C SER A 173 5.88 13.39 2.30
N ASP A 174 6.11 12.13 2.66
CA ASP A 174 7.44 11.50 2.64
C ASP A 174 7.63 10.44 1.54
N LEU A 175 6.60 10.18 0.74
CA LEU A 175 6.65 9.28 -0.42
C LEU A 175 6.27 10.05 -1.69
N PRO A 176 7.23 10.33 -2.62
CA PRO A 176 7.01 11.25 -3.74
C PRO A 176 5.76 10.96 -4.58
N VAL A 177 5.50 9.69 -4.89
CA VAL A 177 4.32 9.25 -5.65
C VAL A 177 3.03 9.60 -4.90
N LEU A 178 2.97 9.27 -3.60
CA LEU A 178 1.77 9.54 -2.78
C LEU A 178 1.59 11.02 -2.49
N THR A 179 2.67 11.78 -2.36
CA THR A 179 2.62 13.23 -2.20
C THR A 179 2.01 13.90 -3.44
N ALA A 180 2.43 13.49 -4.64
CA ALA A 180 1.82 13.97 -5.88
C ALA A 180 0.33 13.56 -5.98
N GLU A 181 -0.01 12.33 -5.58
CA GLU A 181 -1.41 11.89 -5.51
C GLU A 181 -2.24 12.74 -4.54
N CYS A 182 -1.72 13.03 -3.35
CA CYS A 182 -2.40 13.84 -2.33
C CYS A 182 -2.64 15.26 -2.81
N GLN A 183 -1.66 15.86 -3.50
CA GLN A 183 -1.81 17.20 -4.08
C GLN A 183 -2.92 17.23 -5.15
N VAL A 184 -2.89 16.28 -6.09
CA VAL A 184 -3.92 16.20 -7.15
C VAL A 184 -5.28 15.88 -6.54
N GLY A 185 -5.35 14.94 -5.60
CA GLY A 185 -6.57 14.56 -4.91
C GLY A 185 -7.16 15.73 -4.13
N ALA A 186 -6.37 16.43 -3.32
CA ALA A 186 -6.82 17.57 -2.55
C ALA A 186 -7.34 18.71 -3.44
N ASP A 187 -6.67 19.00 -4.56
CA ASP A 187 -7.16 19.96 -5.57
C ASP A 187 -8.49 19.50 -6.17
N MET A 188 -8.63 18.21 -6.51
CA MET A 188 -9.90 17.65 -6.98
C MET A 188 -11.02 17.79 -5.95
N PHE A 189 -10.79 17.41 -4.69
CA PHE A 189 -11.78 17.55 -3.61
C PHE A 189 -12.21 19.00 -3.42
N ARG A 190 -11.27 19.95 -3.45
CA ARG A 190 -11.59 21.39 -3.35
C ARG A 190 -12.41 21.88 -4.54
N LYS A 191 -12.04 21.51 -5.77
CA LYS A 191 -12.81 21.84 -7.00
C LYS A 191 -14.22 21.26 -7.00
N MET A 192 -14.40 20.11 -6.35
CA MET A 192 -15.71 19.49 -6.15
C MET A 192 -16.53 20.19 -5.05
N GLY A 193 -15.98 21.16 -4.31
CA GLY A 193 -16.71 21.88 -3.27
C GLY A 193 -16.73 21.18 -1.90
N PHE A 194 -15.84 20.20 -1.68
CA PHE A 194 -15.69 19.61 -0.35
C PHE A 194 -15.02 20.58 0.62
N ASN A 195 -15.54 20.62 1.85
CA ASN A 195 -14.91 21.24 3.01
C ASN A 195 -13.73 20.37 3.49
N LEU A 196 -12.61 20.46 2.79
CA LEU A 196 -11.46 19.58 2.99
C LEU A 196 -10.51 20.10 4.08
N ASP A 197 -10.27 19.26 5.09
CA ASP A 197 -9.21 19.41 6.09
C ASP A 197 -8.04 18.47 5.71
N GLU A 198 -7.04 19.04 5.05
CA GLU A 198 -5.84 18.31 4.62
C GLU A 198 -4.82 18.25 5.76
N GLN A 199 -4.63 17.05 6.32
CA GLN A 199 -3.72 16.80 7.42
C GLN A 199 -2.47 16.10 6.91
N VAL A 200 -1.40 16.87 6.76
CA VAL A 200 -0.12 16.39 6.24
C VAL A 200 0.63 15.57 7.30
N MET A 201 1.06 14.37 6.95
CA MET A 201 1.82 13.48 7.82
C MET A 201 2.68 12.47 7.05
N ASP A 202 3.61 11.81 7.73
CA ASP A 202 4.37 10.70 7.16
C ASP A 202 3.52 9.44 6.97
N TRP A 203 3.94 8.54 6.06
CA TRP A 203 3.20 7.32 5.76
C TRP A 203 3.00 6.42 6.98
N GLY A 204 3.99 6.31 7.86
CA GLY A 204 3.88 5.53 9.10
C GLY A 204 2.71 6.01 9.97
N SER A 205 2.57 7.33 10.09
CA SER A 205 1.46 7.99 10.78
C SER A 205 0.11 7.73 10.10
N VAL A 206 0.05 7.75 8.76
CA VAL A 206 -1.16 7.38 8.02
C VAL A 206 -1.55 5.93 8.30
N VAL A 207 -0.60 4.98 8.28
CA VAL A 207 -0.92 3.57 8.51
C VAL A 207 -1.40 3.32 9.94
N ALA A 208 -0.81 3.98 10.94
CA ALA A 208 -1.29 3.90 12.31
C ALA A 208 -2.72 4.46 12.44
N ARG A 209 -2.99 5.60 11.82
CA ARG A 209 -4.26 6.31 11.96
C ARG A 209 -5.40 5.72 11.13
N ARG A 210 -5.12 5.13 9.96
CA ARG A 210 -6.16 4.57 9.08
C ARG A 210 -6.95 3.41 9.73
N ALA A 211 -6.41 2.80 10.78
CA ALA A 211 -7.11 1.81 11.59
C ALA A 211 -8.23 2.40 12.48
N LYS A 212 -8.16 3.70 12.78
CA LYS A 212 -9.13 4.38 13.64
C LYS A 212 -10.46 4.58 12.90
N LYS A 213 -11.55 4.12 13.52
CA LYS A 213 -12.93 4.20 12.98
C LYS A 213 -13.80 5.22 13.73
N ASP A 214 -13.22 5.93 14.69
CA ASP A 214 -13.92 6.95 15.46
C ASP A 214 -14.35 8.12 14.56
N PRO A 215 -15.31 8.94 15.00
CA PRO A 215 -15.61 10.23 14.39
C PRO A 215 -14.38 11.15 14.25
N ILE A 216 -14.45 12.10 13.31
CA ILE A 216 -13.32 12.98 12.95
C ILE A 216 -12.82 13.85 14.11
N ASP A 217 -13.71 14.28 15.00
CA ASP A 217 -13.41 15.03 16.23
C ASP A 217 -12.65 14.20 17.28
N LYS A 218 -12.67 12.87 17.13
CA LYS A 218 -11.91 11.92 17.96
C LYS A 218 -10.72 11.34 17.22
N GLY A 219 -10.23 11.97 16.16
CA GLY A 219 -9.05 11.52 15.40
C GLY A 219 -9.37 10.53 14.27
N GLY A 220 -10.65 10.33 13.96
CA GLY A 220 -11.10 9.70 12.72
C GLY A 220 -10.63 10.42 11.46
N TRP A 221 -10.99 9.85 10.32
CA TRP A 221 -10.60 10.33 8.99
C TRP A 221 -11.64 9.91 7.95
N ASN A 222 -11.61 10.55 6.77
CA ASN A 222 -12.54 10.26 5.67
C ASN A 222 -11.81 9.73 4.44
N VAL A 223 -10.65 10.30 4.12
CA VAL A 223 -9.89 9.99 2.90
C VAL A 223 -8.42 9.79 3.23
N PHE A 224 -7.78 8.83 2.57
CA PHE A 224 -6.34 8.78 2.35
C PHE A 224 -6.12 8.24 0.93
N LEU A 225 -4.98 8.56 0.34
CA LEU A 225 -4.61 8.08 -1.00
C LEU A 225 -3.46 7.08 -0.88
N THR A 226 -3.52 6.06 -1.72
CA THR A 226 -2.52 4.99 -1.77
C THR A 226 -2.49 4.42 -3.17
N CYS A 227 -1.32 3.93 -3.57
CA CYS A 227 -1.15 3.13 -4.77
C CYS A 227 -0.90 1.66 -4.42
N TRP A 228 -1.11 0.80 -5.41
CA TRP A 228 -0.81 -0.62 -5.37
C TRP A 228 0.10 -0.97 -6.54
N SER A 229 0.90 -2.02 -6.40
CA SER A 229 1.64 -2.55 -7.55
C SER A 229 0.69 -3.30 -8.48
N ALA A 230 1.05 -3.41 -9.76
CA ALA A 230 0.26 -4.19 -10.71
C ALA A 230 0.07 -5.65 -10.28
N THR A 231 1.02 -6.21 -9.53
CA THR A 231 0.95 -7.60 -9.05
C THR A 231 -0.07 -7.78 -7.94
N ASP A 232 -0.27 -6.78 -7.09
CA ASP A 232 -1.35 -6.80 -6.08
C ASP A 232 -2.73 -6.93 -6.76
N MET A 233 -2.84 -6.48 -8.01
CA MET A 233 -4.08 -6.45 -8.79
C MET A 233 -4.13 -7.53 -9.88
N PHE A 234 -3.26 -8.53 -9.86
CA PHE A 234 -3.17 -9.57 -10.90
C PHE A 234 -4.29 -10.62 -10.82
N ASN A 235 -4.77 -10.91 -9.61
CA ASN A 235 -5.82 -11.89 -9.37
C ASN A 235 -6.70 -11.50 -8.17
N PRO A 236 -7.93 -12.01 -8.06
CA PRO A 236 -8.85 -11.65 -6.98
C PRO A 236 -8.34 -11.99 -5.57
N ALA A 237 -7.46 -13.00 -5.43
CA ALA A 237 -6.94 -13.42 -4.12
C ALA A 237 -5.95 -12.40 -3.55
N GLY A 238 -5.09 -11.80 -4.38
CA GLY A 238 -4.16 -10.74 -3.97
C GLY A 238 -4.82 -9.36 -3.87
N HIS A 239 -5.93 -9.14 -4.56
CA HIS A 239 -6.52 -7.82 -4.75
C HIS A 239 -7.27 -7.31 -3.51
N LEU A 240 -6.55 -6.63 -2.63
CA LEU A 240 -7.05 -6.17 -1.33
C LEU A 240 -8.32 -5.33 -1.40
N SER A 241 -8.45 -4.46 -2.41
CA SER A 241 -9.63 -3.58 -2.56
C SER A 241 -10.87 -4.27 -3.16
N LEU A 242 -10.77 -5.50 -3.69
CA LEU A 242 -11.95 -6.24 -4.14
C LEU A 242 -12.68 -6.97 -3.02
N ARG A 243 -12.07 -7.07 -1.85
CA ARG A 243 -12.64 -7.84 -0.74
C ARG A 243 -13.78 -7.06 -0.10
N GLY A 244 -14.99 -7.56 -0.29
CA GLY A 244 -16.22 -7.03 0.32
C GLY A 244 -16.59 -7.70 1.64
N ASN A 245 -15.63 -8.22 2.40
CA ASN A 245 -15.84 -8.93 3.68
C ASN A 245 -16.09 -7.97 4.86
N GLY A 246 -16.78 -6.85 4.62
CA GLY A 246 -17.28 -5.96 5.67
C GLY A 246 -16.17 -5.27 6.45
N ALA A 247 -16.25 -5.34 7.79
CA ALA A 247 -15.27 -4.71 8.68
C ALA A 247 -13.87 -5.33 8.62
N ALA A 248 -13.74 -6.54 8.04
CA ALA A 248 -12.48 -7.23 7.81
C ALA A 248 -11.89 -6.96 6.40
N ALA A 249 -12.56 -6.14 5.60
CA ALA A 249 -12.04 -5.67 4.32
C ALA A 249 -10.93 -4.64 4.51
N TRP A 250 -10.26 -4.32 3.40
CA TRP A 250 -9.37 -3.18 3.34
C TRP A 250 -10.09 -1.89 3.78
N PHE A 251 -9.32 -0.91 4.27
CA PHE A 251 -9.83 0.34 4.84
C PHE A 251 -10.84 1.02 3.90
N GLY A 252 -11.92 1.58 4.46
CA GLY A 252 -13.10 2.08 3.74
C GLY A 252 -14.43 1.45 4.18
N TRP A 253 -14.37 0.44 5.06
CA TRP A 253 -15.51 -0.20 5.74
C TRP A 253 -16.70 -0.51 4.81
N PRO A 254 -16.48 -1.21 3.68
CA PRO A 254 -17.53 -1.52 2.73
C PRO A 254 -18.59 -2.40 3.40
N ASN A 255 -19.72 -1.82 3.78
CA ASN A 255 -20.82 -2.58 4.34
C ASN A 255 -21.74 -3.00 3.19
N ARG A 256 -21.96 -4.31 3.00
CA ARG A 256 -23.01 -4.79 2.07
C ARG A 256 -24.38 -4.43 2.65
N ARG A 257 -24.87 -3.24 2.38
CA ARG A 257 -26.32 -3.10 2.15
C ARG A 257 -26.54 -3.51 0.70
N ARG A 258 -27.10 -4.71 0.49
CA ARG A 258 -27.80 -5.01 -0.77
C ARG A 258 -28.71 -3.81 -1.03
N ARG A 259 -28.42 -3.03 -2.07
CA ARG A 259 -29.48 -2.20 -2.65
C ARG A 259 -30.56 -3.19 -3.11
N PRO A 260 -31.85 -2.90 -2.87
CA PRO A 260 -32.95 -3.76 -3.28
C PRO A 260 -32.90 -4.07 -4.77
#